data_AF-A0A1J7C5X8-F1
#
_entry.id   AF-A0A1J7C5X8-F1
#
_cell.length_a   1.000
_cell.length_b   1.000
_cell.length_c   1.000
_cell.angle_alpha   90.00
_cell.angle_beta   90.00
_cell.angle_gamma   90.00
#
_symmetry.space_group_name_H-M   'P 1'
#
loop_
_entity.id
_entity.type
_entity.pdbx_description
1 polymer ?
#
loop_
_entity_poly.entity_id
_entity_poly.type
_entity_poly.pdbx_seq_one_letter_code
_entity_poly.pdbx_strand_id
1 'polypeptide(L)'
;MVRGTTPSELPFGTYDPPNDRDKFGGAGGMGFGFRQPFIAHAGLDTVPFDHVNWQESLSAMYEFYRLTGIRIGASAAANWRSAYRLAQEMTPAQRVITLFADAGSDDERDRGERYFHELGALHPASST
;
A
#
# COMPACT_ATOMS: atom_id res chain seq x y z
N MET A 1 12.82 -12.50 1.00
CA MET A 1 11.66 -12.44 1.91
C MET A 1 10.48 -11.89 1.13
N VAL A 2 9.29 -12.45 1.31
CA VAL A 2 8.04 -11.91 0.76
C VAL A 2 7.30 -11.20 1.89
N ARG A 3 6.69 -10.05 1.60
CA ARG A 3 5.77 -9.34 2.50
C ARG A 3 4.48 -9.03 1.74
N GLY A 4 3.35 -9.08 2.44
CA GLY A 4 2.09 -8.56 1.94
C GLY A 4 1.88 -7.11 2.34
N THR A 5 1.00 -6.41 1.64
CA THR A 5 0.50 -5.09 2.04
C THR A 5 -1.00 -5.19 2.16
N THR A 6 -1.59 -4.65 3.23
CA THR A 6 -3.04 -4.71 3.49
C THR A 6 -3.57 -3.37 3.99
N PRO A 7 -4.85 -3.03 3.69
CA PRO A 7 -5.46 -1.84 4.28
C PRO A 7 -5.57 -1.99 5.79
N SER A 8 -5.25 -0.92 6.52
CA SER A 8 -5.42 -0.86 7.96
C SER A 8 -6.89 -0.90 8.39
N GLU A 9 -7.82 -0.44 7.53
CA GLU A 9 -9.25 -0.34 7.81
C GLU A 9 -9.96 -1.69 7.84
N LEU A 10 -9.42 -2.69 7.12
CA LEU A 10 -9.88 -4.06 7.17
C LEU A 10 -8.76 -5.02 6.74
N PRO A 11 -7.85 -5.37 7.68
CA PRO A 11 -6.65 -6.15 7.35
C PRO A 11 -6.96 -7.55 6.82
N PHE A 12 -6.05 -8.09 6.00
CA PHE A 12 -6.09 -9.45 5.53
C PHE A 12 -6.16 -10.44 6.71
N GLY A 13 -7.14 -11.35 6.65
CA GLY A 13 -7.36 -12.37 7.67
C GLY A 13 -7.98 -11.86 8.97
N THR A 14 -8.53 -10.64 9.00
CA THR A 14 -9.30 -10.17 10.16
C THR A 14 -10.59 -10.96 10.36
N TYR A 15 -11.05 -11.03 11.61
CA TYR A 15 -12.39 -11.52 11.99
C TYR A 15 -13.39 -10.37 12.18
N ASP A 16 -12.97 -9.14 11.98
CA ASP A 16 -13.85 -7.97 12.06
C ASP A 16 -14.94 -8.04 10.99
N PRO A 17 -16.15 -7.52 11.28
CA PRO A 17 -17.20 -7.46 10.28
C PRO A 17 -16.82 -6.51 9.12
N PRO A 18 -17.36 -6.73 7.91
CA PRO A 18 -17.28 -5.75 6.84
C PRO A 18 -17.74 -4.36 7.30
N ASN A 19 -17.06 -3.33 6.83
CA ASN A 19 -17.35 -1.93 7.13
C ASN A 19 -17.38 -1.07 5.86
N ASP A 20 -17.94 0.13 6.00
CA ASP A 20 -18.12 1.17 4.98
C ASP A 20 -16.94 2.16 4.92
N ARG A 21 -15.90 1.93 5.70
CA ARG A 21 -14.68 2.74 5.67
C ARG A 21 -14.01 2.61 4.31
N ASP A 22 -13.59 3.74 3.77
CA ASP A 22 -12.77 3.77 2.56
C ASP A 22 -11.50 2.93 2.73
N LYS A 23 -11.14 2.19 1.68
CA LYS A 23 -10.02 1.25 1.67
C LYS A 23 -9.62 0.96 0.23
N PHE A 24 -8.33 0.72 0.00
CA PHE A 24 -7.84 0.35 -1.33
C PHE A 24 -8.21 -1.10 -1.68
N GLY A 25 -8.53 -1.32 -2.95
CA GLY A 25 -8.86 -2.64 -3.50
C GLY A 25 -7.62 -3.55 -3.62
N GLY A 26 -7.86 -4.85 -3.80
CA GLY A 26 -6.84 -5.83 -4.19
C GLY A 26 -6.14 -6.57 -3.04
N ALA A 27 -6.01 -5.99 -1.85
CA ALA A 27 -5.19 -6.57 -0.78
C ALA A 27 -5.95 -7.43 0.26
N GLY A 28 -7.29 -7.41 0.26
CA GLY A 28 -8.11 -8.11 1.25
C GLY A 28 -9.28 -8.91 0.66
N GLY A 29 -9.18 -9.39 -0.58
CA GLY A 29 -10.28 -10.08 -1.26
C GLY A 29 -11.51 -9.18 -1.42
N MET A 30 -11.53 -8.31 -2.45
CA MET A 30 -12.55 -7.27 -2.63
C MET A 30 -12.78 -6.34 -1.41
N GLY A 31 -11.83 -6.29 -0.46
CA GLY A 31 -11.93 -5.43 0.72
C GLY A 31 -12.82 -5.99 1.84
N PHE A 32 -12.96 -7.31 1.95
CA PHE A 32 -13.68 -8.00 3.03
C PHE A 32 -12.76 -8.67 4.07
N GLY A 33 -11.44 -8.63 3.88
CA GLY A 33 -10.47 -9.20 4.82
C GLY A 33 -10.40 -10.73 4.78
N PHE A 34 -11.09 -11.41 3.87
CA PHE A 34 -11.07 -12.87 3.80
C PHE A 34 -9.71 -13.40 3.36
N ARG A 35 -9.26 -14.48 4.02
CA ARG A 35 -8.08 -15.23 3.58
C ARG A 35 -8.36 -15.88 2.23
N GLN A 36 -7.60 -15.50 1.21
CA GLN A 36 -7.69 -16.11 -0.10
C GLN A 36 -7.10 -17.52 -0.03
N PRO A 37 -7.83 -18.59 -0.44
CA PRO A 37 -7.38 -19.98 -0.26
C PRO A 37 -6.02 -20.29 -0.89
N PHE A 38 -5.64 -19.59 -1.96
CA PHE A 38 -4.36 -19.81 -2.62
C PHE A 38 -3.15 -19.42 -1.76
N ILE A 39 -3.31 -18.49 -0.80
CA ILE A 39 -2.23 -18.08 0.11
C ILE A 39 -1.79 -19.27 0.96
N ALA A 40 -2.76 -20.04 1.48
CA ALA A 40 -2.48 -21.26 2.22
C ALA A 40 -1.86 -22.35 1.33
N HIS A 41 -2.39 -22.53 0.12
CA HIS A 41 -1.84 -23.51 -0.83
C HIS A 41 -0.40 -23.17 -1.27
N ALA A 42 -0.06 -21.89 -1.33
CA ALA A 42 1.28 -21.42 -1.65
C ALA A 42 2.25 -21.48 -0.44
N GLY A 43 1.79 -21.92 0.74
CA GLY A 43 2.59 -21.95 1.97
C GLY A 43 2.93 -20.54 2.48
N LEU A 44 2.11 -19.54 2.16
CA LEU A 44 2.33 -18.13 2.49
C LEU A 44 1.55 -17.69 3.74
N ASP A 45 1.07 -18.63 4.55
CA ASP A 45 0.28 -18.36 5.76
C ASP A 45 1.03 -17.57 6.84
N THR A 46 2.36 -17.56 6.77
CA THR A 46 3.26 -16.87 7.70
C THR A 46 3.89 -15.62 7.11
N VAL A 47 3.50 -15.20 5.90
CA VAL A 47 4.00 -13.97 5.30
C VAL A 47 3.55 -12.77 6.15
N PRO A 48 4.48 -11.92 6.60
CA PRO A 48 4.13 -10.72 7.34
C PRO A 48 3.45 -9.71 6.41
N PHE A 49 2.48 -8.97 6.95
CA PHE A 49 1.77 -7.92 6.25
C PHE A 49 2.13 -6.55 6.82
N ASP A 50 2.47 -5.62 5.94
CA ASP A 50 2.58 -4.21 6.25
C ASP A 50 1.19 -3.57 6.13
N HIS A 51 0.80 -2.79 7.13
CA HIS A 51 -0.50 -2.13 7.20
C HIS A 51 -0.35 -0.68 6.72
N VAL A 52 -1.15 -0.30 5.73
CA VAL A 52 -1.19 1.06 5.19
C VAL A 52 -2.63 1.54 5.23
N ASN A 53 -2.88 2.71 5.79
CA ASN A 53 -4.24 3.24 5.80
C ASN A 53 -4.59 3.92 4.46
N TRP A 54 -5.89 4.09 4.21
CA TRP A 54 -6.39 4.65 2.96
C TRP A 54 -5.84 6.05 2.67
N GLN A 55 -5.83 6.92 3.66
CA GLN A 55 -5.37 8.30 3.53
C GLN A 55 -3.88 8.36 3.15
N GLU A 56 -3.05 7.56 3.82
CA GLU A 56 -1.63 7.38 3.48
C GLU A 56 -1.45 6.86 2.05
N SER A 57 -2.26 5.88 1.63
CA SER A 57 -2.15 5.29 0.30
C SER A 57 -2.44 6.32 -0.81
N LEU A 58 -3.46 7.16 -0.64
CA LEU A 58 -3.78 8.21 -1.62
C LEU A 58 -2.79 9.37 -1.58
N SER A 59 -2.31 9.75 -0.39
CA SER A 59 -1.23 10.75 -0.27
C SER A 59 0.03 10.28 -0.99
N ALA A 60 0.44 9.03 -0.76
CA ALA A 60 1.57 8.39 -1.44
C ALA A 60 1.37 8.31 -2.96
N MET A 61 0.13 8.10 -3.41
CA MET A 61 -0.20 8.06 -4.83
C MET A 61 0.11 9.40 -5.52
N TYR A 62 -0.28 10.51 -4.89
CA TYR A 62 0.02 11.85 -5.37
C TYR A 62 1.52 12.18 -5.27
N GLU A 63 2.16 11.82 -4.16
CA GLU A 63 3.61 12.00 -3.97
C GLU A 63 4.41 11.29 -5.08
N PHE A 64 4.05 10.03 -5.39
CA PHE A 64 4.71 9.26 -6.43
C PHE A 64 4.60 9.95 -7.80
N TYR A 65 3.41 10.44 -8.14
CA TYR A 65 3.19 11.18 -9.37
C TYR A 65 4.02 12.46 -9.42
N ARG A 66 4.08 13.23 -8.33
CA ARG A 66 4.91 14.43 -8.25
C ARG A 66 6.40 14.15 -8.45
N LEU A 67 6.89 13.03 -7.95
CA LEU A 67 8.32 12.66 -8.03
C LEU A 67 8.69 12.06 -9.39
N THR A 68 7.77 11.38 -10.05
CA THR A 68 8.10 10.52 -11.21
C THR A 68 7.36 10.89 -12.49
N GLY A 69 6.26 11.63 -12.41
CA GLY A 69 5.32 11.84 -13.52
C GLY A 69 4.46 10.62 -13.87
N ILE A 70 4.59 9.51 -13.14
CA ILE A 70 3.87 8.26 -13.43
C ILE A 70 2.64 8.14 -12.53
N ARG A 71 1.51 7.76 -13.15
CA ARG A 71 0.24 7.51 -12.44
C ARG A 71 0.17 6.06 -11.98
N ILE A 72 -0.15 5.86 -10.70
CA ILE A 72 -0.39 4.56 -10.08
C ILE A 72 -1.68 4.64 -9.25
N GLY A 73 -2.32 3.50 -8.96
CA GLY A 73 -3.47 3.45 -8.06
C GLY A 73 -3.12 3.38 -6.58
N ALA A 74 -4.16 3.46 -5.73
CA ALA A 74 -4.03 3.47 -4.28
C ALA A 74 -3.33 2.20 -3.73
N SER A 75 -3.66 1.02 -4.27
CA SER A 75 -3.05 -0.25 -3.86
C SER A 75 -1.57 -0.32 -4.25
N ALA A 76 -1.21 0.20 -5.42
CA ALA A 76 0.17 0.34 -5.89
C ALA A 76 0.96 1.34 -5.03
N ALA A 77 0.34 2.45 -4.63
CA ALA A 77 0.94 3.43 -3.73
C ALA A 77 1.14 2.86 -2.31
N ALA A 78 0.21 2.04 -1.82
CA ALA A 78 0.41 1.30 -0.57
C ALA A 78 1.60 0.33 -0.65
N ASN A 79 1.73 -0.40 -1.77
CA ASN A 79 2.87 -1.26 -2.05
C ASN A 79 4.19 -0.48 -2.11
N TRP A 80 4.19 0.72 -2.71
CA TRP A 80 5.35 1.61 -2.71
C TRP A 80 5.72 2.04 -1.30
N ARG A 81 4.74 2.42 -0.47
CA ARG A 81 4.95 2.80 0.92
C ARG A 81 5.55 1.68 1.76
N SER A 82 5.01 0.47 1.66
CA SER A 82 5.56 -0.72 2.31
C SER A 82 6.99 -1.02 1.85
N ALA A 83 7.22 -1.00 0.53
CA ALA A 83 8.54 -1.25 -0.04
C ALA A 83 9.57 -0.21 0.41
N TYR A 84 9.17 1.05 0.51
CA TYR A 84 10.03 2.12 0.98
C TYR A 84 10.38 1.97 2.45
N ARG A 85 9.41 1.68 3.33
CA ARG A 85 9.66 1.39 4.76
C ARG A 85 10.63 0.23 4.91
N LEU A 86 10.42 -0.85 4.16
CA LEU A 86 11.33 -2.00 4.16
C LEU A 86 12.75 -1.63 3.71
N ALA A 87 12.88 -0.81 2.67
CA ALA A 87 14.18 -0.37 2.17
C ALA A 87 14.97 0.46 3.20
N GLN A 88 14.30 1.21 4.09
CA GLN A 88 14.96 1.97 5.16
C GLN A 88 15.65 1.08 6.21
N GLU A 89 15.23 -0.18 6.33
CA GLU A 89 15.80 -1.15 7.26
C GLU A 89 16.93 -2.00 6.62
N MET A 90 17.22 -1.77 5.33
CA MET A 90 18.09 -2.62 4.53
C MET A 90 19.46 -1.99 4.26
N THR A 91 20.44 -2.85 4.02
CA THR A 91 21.77 -2.41 3.55
C THR A 91 21.75 -2.05 2.06
N PRO A 92 22.66 -1.19 1.58
CA PRO A 92 22.73 -0.79 0.16
C PRO A 92 22.92 -1.93 -0.84
N ALA A 93 23.39 -3.11 -0.40
CA ALA A 93 23.56 -4.29 -1.24
C ALA A 93 22.24 -5.03 -1.55
N GLN A 94 21.18 -4.74 -0.79
CA GLN A 94 19.90 -5.42 -0.91
C GLN A 94 18.93 -4.62 -1.80
N ARG A 95 17.93 -5.32 -2.35
CA ARG A 95 16.95 -4.72 -3.26
C ARG A 95 15.54 -5.11 -2.82
N VAL A 96 14.63 -4.15 -2.89
CA VAL A 96 13.19 -4.38 -2.74
C VAL A 96 12.55 -4.34 -4.12
N ILE A 97 11.72 -5.33 -4.42
CA ILE A 97 10.93 -5.39 -5.65
C ILE A 97 9.47 -5.28 -5.23
N THR A 98 8.71 -4.41 -5.91
CA THR A 98 7.29 -4.17 -5.63
C THR A 98 6.49 -4.13 -6.94
N LEU A 99 5.17 -4.23 -6.84
CA LEU A 99 4.25 -4.32 -7.99
C LEU A 99 3.25 -3.16 -7.98
N PHE A 100 3.08 -2.52 -9.14
CA PHE A 100 2.03 -1.53 -9.39
C PHE A 100 0.99 -2.13 -10.34
N ALA A 101 -0.19 -2.45 -9.81
CA ALA A 101 -1.20 -3.23 -10.52
C ALA A 101 -2.03 -2.41 -11.51
N ASP A 102 -2.28 -1.13 -11.22
CA ASP A 102 -3.09 -0.24 -12.04
C ASP A 102 -2.64 1.23 -11.93
N ALA A 103 -3.26 2.10 -12.73
CA ALA A 103 -2.98 3.52 -12.77
C ALA A 103 -3.84 4.38 -11.83
N GLY A 104 -4.87 3.83 -11.17
CA GLY A 104 -5.84 4.55 -10.34
C GLY A 104 -6.90 5.36 -11.10
N SER A 105 -7.81 5.99 -10.36
CA SER A 105 -8.84 6.91 -10.87
C SER A 105 -8.47 8.40 -10.69
N ASP A 106 -9.12 9.30 -11.43
CA ASP A 106 -8.93 10.75 -11.23
C ASP A 106 -9.50 11.20 -9.86
N ASP A 107 -10.65 10.67 -9.46
CA ASP A 107 -11.27 10.98 -8.15
C ASP A 107 -10.35 10.65 -6.97
N GLU A 108 -9.66 9.52 -7.01
CA GLU A 108 -8.65 9.16 -5.99
C GLU A 108 -7.46 10.12 -6.01
N ARG A 109 -7.06 10.64 -7.18
CA ARG A 109 -5.91 11.56 -7.30
C ARG A 109 -6.22 12.92 -6.70
N ASP A 110 -7.41 13.44 -6.96
CA ASP A 110 -7.86 14.71 -6.37
C ASP A 110 -7.92 14.60 -4.84
N ARG A 111 -8.37 13.46 -4.31
CA ARG A 111 -8.31 13.16 -2.87
C ARG A 111 -6.87 13.04 -2.37
N GLY A 112 -6.00 12.37 -3.13
CA GLY A 112 -4.59 12.18 -2.80
C GLY A 112 -3.81 13.47 -2.68
N GLU A 113 -4.05 14.44 -3.56
CA GLU A 113 -3.45 15.78 -3.47
C GLU A 113 -3.81 16.48 -2.15
N ARG A 114 -5.10 16.47 -1.78
CA ARG A 114 -5.55 17.05 -0.51
C ARG A 114 -4.87 16.38 0.69
N TYR A 115 -4.87 15.06 0.72
CA TYR A 115 -4.24 14.31 1.81
C TYR A 115 -2.73 14.49 1.87
N PHE A 116 -2.06 14.68 0.74
CA PHE A 116 -0.63 15.00 0.72
C PHE A 116 -0.35 16.37 1.35
N HIS A 117 -1.18 17.38 1.09
CA HIS A 117 -1.04 18.68 1.72
C HIS A 117 -1.30 18.66 3.23
N GLU A 118 -2.17 17.75 3.70
CA GLU A 118 -2.44 17.54 5.13
C GLU A 118 -1.32 16.75 5.85
N LEU A 119 -0.83 15.67 5.22
CA LEU A 119 0.11 14.73 5.84
C LEU A 119 1.58 15.09 5.60
N GLY A 120 1.88 15.86 4.55
CA GLY A 120 3.23 16.08 4.06
C GLY A 120 3.82 14.87 3.32
N ALA A 121 5.12 14.94 3.03
CA ALA A 121 5.85 13.89 2.33
C ALA A 121 5.95 12.61 3.19
N LEU A 122 5.52 11.48 2.64
CA LEU A 122 5.57 10.18 3.31
C LEU A 122 6.86 9.42 3.01
N HIS A 123 7.61 9.85 1.99
CA HIS A 123 8.84 9.22 1.51
C HIS A 123 10.01 10.24 1.52
N PRO A 124 10.40 10.75 2.70
CA PRO A 124 11.42 11.79 2.81
C PRO A 124 12.77 11.29 2.28
N ALA A 125 13.51 12.11 1.54
CA ALA A 125 14.87 11.73 1.14
C ALA A 125 15.70 11.36 2.37
N SER A 126 16.39 10.22 2.32
CA SER A 126 17.36 9.85 3.37
C SER A 126 18.40 10.95 3.46
N SER A 127 18.55 11.55 4.65
CA SER A 127 19.65 12.47 4.93
C SER A 127 20.96 11.75 4.63
N THR A 128 21.66 12.19 3.59
CA THR A 128 23.01 11.73 3.23
C THR A 128 24.03 12.16 4.27
#